data_AF-A0A316W2V4-F1
#
_entry.id   AF-A0A316W2V4-F1
#
_cell.length_a   1.000
_cell.length_b   1.000
_cell.length_c   1.000
_cell.angle_alpha   90.00
_cell.angle_beta   90.00
_cell.angle_gamma   90.00
#
_symmetry.space_group_name_H-M   'P 1'
#
loop_
_entity.id
_entity.type
_entity.pdbx_description
1 polymer ?
#
loop_
_entity_poly.entity_id
_entity_poly.type
_entity_poly.pdbx_seq_one_letter_code
_entity_poly.pdbx_strand_id
1 'polypeptide(L)'
;MGASQSQGAGSRGAASGVPAHDLTEDGIHKQDFYGLLGLEIHATTDEVKRAYRKLALKYHPDKNPDNVEAANDRFRLISAAYEVLCDDQERAWYDSHRDAILRGETEGDQFRQFKTGKAQPTNPGSNTPGLTPRHLLRFLDPTFILSLPSTGPKADSDAGFFGVFRRLFERLYEEDYAAASYPGEAATPHVSYPSFGYSHTPWAYSRAEEVVAANSMAARDFYQAWSGYTTRKSFGWKDGWKLSEAPDRRVKKMMEKDNKKAREAGRKEYNETIRSLVTFLRKRDPRWKAHQAATAGDASGRASEAELARRRAEAEARARAEAERAAAYVPQDWERQAPVEIDSEFESEAEDGEQDDWDCVACDKQFKTRAAWENHERSKKHRTEVARLKREMRKQDKELGLN
;
A
#
# COMPACT_ATOMS: atom_id res chain seq x y z
N MET A 1 -32.27 59.63 45.58
CA MET A 1 -32.45 58.69 46.69
C MET A 1 -32.94 57.38 46.10
N GLY A 2 -32.28 56.23 46.09
CA GLY A 2 -30.97 55.70 46.48
C GLY A 2 -30.77 54.42 45.62
N ALA A 3 -29.55 54.04 45.22
CA ALA A 3 -28.71 53.02 45.89
C ALA A 3 -29.44 51.67 46.13
N SER A 4 -28.89 50.48 45.94
CA SER A 4 -27.56 49.98 45.59
C SER A 4 -27.68 48.43 45.49
N GLN A 5 -26.93 47.84 44.55
CA GLN A 5 -26.07 46.64 44.68
C GLN A 5 -26.55 45.23 45.16
N SER A 6 -25.78 44.28 44.62
CA SER A 6 -25.41 42.92 45.10
C SER A 6 -26.32 41.75 44.70
N GLN A 7 -25.87 40.52 44.41
CA GLN A 7 -24.65 39.85 43.92
C GLN A 7 -24.94 38.32 44.05
N GLY A 8 -24.28 37.46 43.26
CA GLY A 8 -24.08 36.03 43.59
C GLY A 8 -25.02 35.03 42.90
N ALA A 9 -24.67 34.41 41.76
CA ALA A 9 -23.74 33.28 41.58
C ALA A 9 -24.34 31.90 41.90
N GLY A 10 -24.37 31.01 40.89
CA GLY A 10 -24.78 29.62 41.03
C GLY A 10 -24.83 28.87 39.69
N SER A 11 -23.66 28.54 39.14
CA SER A 11 -23.48 27.78 37.91
C SER A 11 -24.03 26.35 38.01
N ARG A 12 -24.76 25.90 36.99
CA ARG A 12 -24.86 24.48 36.63
C ARG A 12 -24.43 24.32 35.18
N GLY A 13 -23.34 23.58 35.00
CA GLY A 13 -22.66 23.38 33.73
C GLY A 13 -23.56 22.71 32.70
N ALA A 14 -23.67 23.35 31.54
CA ALA A 14 -24.19 22.73 30.34
C ALA A 14 -23.10 21.80 29.80
N ALA A 15 -23.29 20.49 29.99
CA ALA A 15 -22.55 19.49 29.25
C ALA A 15 -22.94 19.60 27.77
N SER A 16 -22.00 20.02 26.94
CA SER A 16 -22.10 20.03 25.49
C SER A 16 -22.09 18.58 24.97
N GLY A 17 -23.28 17.98 24.86
CA GLY A 17 -23.49 16.74 24.13
C GLY A 17 -23.46 17.01 22.63
N VAL A 18 -22.45 16.48 21.95
CA VAL A 18 -22.40 16.37 20.48
C VAL A 18 -23.60 15.51 20.03
N PRO A 19 -24.39 15.93 19.02
CA PRO A 19 -25.54 15.14 18.59
C PRO A 19 -25.03 13.86 17.90
N ALA A 20 -25.43 12.72 18.45
CA ALA A 20 -25.24 11.42 17.84
C ALA A 20 -25.92 11.41 16.46
N HIS A 21 -25.14 11.21 15.41
CA HIS A 21 -25.64 11.06 14.06
C HIS A 21 -26.43 9.75 13.98
N ASP A 22 -27.71 9.89 13.67
CA ASP A 22 -28.72 8.86 13.52
C ASP A 22 -28.29 7.83 12.45
N LEU A 23 -28.16 6.56 12.86
CA LEU A 23 -27.80 5.45 11.98
C LEU A 23 -29.07 4.89 11.35
N THR A 24 -29.48 5.45 10.21
CA THR A 24 -30.52 4.83 9.38
C THR A 24 -29.97 3.58 8.69
N GLU A 25 -30.67 2.45 8.85
CA GLU A 25 -30.26 1.10 8.40
C GLU A 25 -30.26 0.86 6.87
N ASP A 26 -30.54 1.87 6.03
CA ASP A 26 -30.55 1.75 4.56
C ASP A 26 -29.52 2.63 3.82
N GLY A 27 -28.44 3.04 4.49
CA GLY A 27 -27.52 4.09 4.02
C GLY A 27 -26.06 3.68 3.77
N ILE A 28 -25.78 2.52 3.17
CA ILE A 28 -24.39 2.03 2.98
C ILE A 28 -23.56 2.89 2.00
N HIS A 29 -24.17 3.80 1.23
CA HIS A 29 -23.49 4.50 0.13
C HIS A 29 -22.93 5.91 0.43
N LYS A 30 -22.93 6.37 1.68
CA LYS A 30 -22.43 7.73 1.98
C LYS A 30 -21.79 7.86 3.37
N GLN A 31 -21.04 6.84 3.79
CA GLN A 31 -20.32 6.89 5.05
C GLN A 31 -18.95 7.56 4.85
N ASP A 32 -18.70 8.60 5.64
CA ASP A 32 -17.40 9.25 5.80
C ASP A 32 -16.30 8.20 6.08
N PHE A 33 -15.10 8.36 5.52
CA PHE A 33 -13.99 7.42 5.75
C PHE A 33 -13.57 7.38 7.22
N TYR A 34 -13.65 8.51 7.91
CA TYR A 34 -13.43 8.56 9.35
C TYR A 34 -14.54 7.81 10.11
N GLY A 35 -15.80 7.98 9.69
CA GLY A 35 -16.95 7.26 10.25
C GLY A 35 -16.86 5.74 10.05
N LEU A 36 -16.41 5.29 8.87
CA LEU A 36 -16.19 3.87 8.55
C LEU A 36 -15.14 3.23 9.46
N LEU A 37 -14.07 3.96 9.78
CA LEU A 37 -13.02 3.51 10.69
C LEU A 37 -13.36 3.73 12.17
N GLY A 38 -14.42 4.49 12.47
CA GLY A 38 -14.78 4.91 13.83
C GLY A 38 -13.75 5.86 14.45
N LEU A 39 -13.19 6.76 13.64
CA LEU A 39 -12.17 7.72 14.04
C LEU A 39 -12.68 9.16 13.97
N GLU A 40 -12.00 10.06 14.67
CA GLU A 40 -12.20 11.50 14.51
C GLU A 40 -11.44 12.04 13.28
N ILE A 41 -11.88 13.19 12.77
CA ILE A 41 -11.31 13.84 11.57
C ILE A 41 -9.82 14.16 11.78
N HIS A 42 -9.42 14.47 13.03
CA HIS A 42 -8.04 14.79 13.39
C HIS A 42 -7.22 13.58 13.84
N ALA A 43 -7.69 12.34 13.61
CA ALA A 43 -6.97 11.13 14.00
C ALA A 43 -5.57 11.04 13.37
N THR A 44 -4.61 10.50 14.09
CA THR A 44 -3.24 10.30 13.60
C THR A 44 -3.14 9.10 12.63
N THR A 45 -2.12 9.07 11.79
CA THR A 45 -1.90 7.94 10.85
C THR A 45 -1.72 6.60 11.57
N ASP A 46 -1.18 6.62 12.79
CA ASP A 46 -1.06 5.42 13.63
C ASP A 46 -2.40 4.93 14.17
N GLU A 47 -3.33 5.83 14.48
CA GLU A 47 -4.70 5.48 14.88
C GLU A 47 -5.47 4.88 13.71
N VAL A 48 -5.32 5.46 12.51
CA VAL A 48 -5.85 4.92 11.25
C VAL A 48 -5.36 3.48 11.03
N LYS A 49 -4.06 3.22 11.18
CA LYS A 49 -3.47 1.88 11.08
C LYS A 49 -3.99 0.91 12.14
N ARG A 50 -4.22 1.37 13.38
CA ARG A 50 -4.76 0.53 14.46
C ARG A 50 -6.23 0.20 14.21
N ALA A 51 -7.05 1.16 13.81
CA ALA A 51 -8.46 0.97 13.50
C ALA A 51 -8.64 0.01 12.31
N TYR A 52 -7.86 0.21 11.24
CA TYR A 52 -7.85 -0.69 10.09
C TYR A 52 -7.54 -2.13 10.48
N ARG A 53 -6.47 -2.38 11.25
CA ARG A 53 -6.11 -3.74 11.69
C ARG A 53 -7.22 -4.42 12.50
N LYS A 54 -7.89 -3.68 13.38
CA LYS A 54 -9.02 -4.19 14.17
C LYS A 54 -10.22 -4.55 13.30
N LEU A 55 -10.59 -3.66 12.38
CA LEU A 55 -11.75 -3.86 11.51
C LEU A 55 -11.50 -4.91 10.44
N ALA A 56 -10.28 -4.99 9.89
CA ALA A 56 -9.85 -6.02 8.97
C ALA A 56 -9.97 -7.42 9.58
N LEU A 57 -9.57 -7.59 10.85
CA LEU A 57 -9.78 -8.84 11.58
C LEU A 57 -11.26 -9.13 11.82
N LYS A 58 -12.07 -8.11 12.15
CA LYS A 58 -13.51 -8.29 12.40
C LYS A 58 -14.27 -8.75 11.16
N TYR A 59 -13.97 -8.17 10.00
CA TYR A 59 -14.65 -8.44 8.73
C TYR A 59 -13.88 -9.41 7.82
N HIS A 60 -12.91 -10.14 8.36
CA HIS A 60 -12.19 -11.15 7.59
C HIS A 60 -13.16 -12.28 7.16
N PRO A 61 -13.10 -12.77 5.90
CA PRO A 61 -14.01 -13.81 5.41
C PRO A 61 -13.93 -15.11 6.23
N ASP A 62 -12.74 -15.46 6.72
CA ASP A 62 -12.52 -16.64 7.58
C ASP A 62 -13.31 -16.59 8.91
N LYS A 63 -13.57 -15.39 9.44
CA LYS A 63 -14.33 -15.21 10.70
C LYS A 63 -15.82 -15.00 10.49
N ASN A 64 -16.26 -14.80 9.24
CA ASN A 64 -17.67 -14.55 8.89
C ASN A 64 -18.13 -15.53 7.78
N PRO A 65 -18.11 -16.85 8.03
CA PRO A 65 -18.51 -17.84 7.04
C PRO A 65 -20.00 -17.74 6.67
N ASP A 66 -20.85 -17.24 7.56
CA ASP A 66 -22.29 -17.15 7.33
C ASP A 66 -22.72 -15.90 6.52
N ASN A 67 -21.84 -14.89 6.42
CA ASN A 67 -22.14 -13.63 5.73
C ASN A 67 -20.94 -13.10 4.94
N VAL A 68 -20.47 -13.95 4.02
CA VAL A 68 -19.25 -13.71 3.24
C VAL A 68 -19.38 -12.48 2.34
N GLU A 69 -20.54 -12.25 1.72
CA GLU A 69 -20.74 -11.12 0.79
C GLU A 69 -20.70 -9.77 1.51
N ALA A 70 -21.51 -9.58 2.55
CA ALA A 70 -21.54 -8.30 3.27
C ALA A 70 -20.21 -8.03 4.01
N ALA A 71 -19.54 -9.08 4.51
CA ALA A 71 -18.21 -8.96 5.11
C ALA A 71 -17.18 -8.52 4.07
N ASN A 72 -17.18 -9.11 2.87
CA ASN A 72 -16.29 -8.71 1.79
C ASN A 72 -16.52 -7.26 1.34
N ASP A 73 -17.77 -6.82 1.22
CA ASP A 73 -18.06 -5.45 0.82
C ASP A 73 -17.64 -4.43 1.89
N ARG A 74 -17.91 -4.71 3.17
CA ARG A 74 -17.39 -3.89 4.27
C ARG A 74 -15.86 -3.89 4.30
N PHE A 75 -15.23 -5.04 4.09
CA PHE A 75 -13.78 -5.16 4.06
C PHE A 75 -13.15 -4.33 2.92
N ARG A 76 -13.76 -4.35 1.73
CA ARG A 76 -13.36 -3.50 0.60
C ARG A 76 -13.46 -2.01 0.95
N LEU A 77 -14.57 -1.58 1.56
CA LEU A 77 -14.76 -0.18 1.98
C LEU A 77 -13.76 0.26 3.05
N ILE A 78 -13.49 -0.60 4.04
CA ILE A 78 -12.50 -0.35 5.10
C ILE A 78 -11.09 -0.24 4.51
N SER A 79 -10.77 -1.10 3.54
CA SER A 79 -9.49 -1.05 2.82
C SER A 79 -9.35 0.24 2.02
N ALA A 80 -10.43 0.68 1.35
CA ALA A 80 -10.50 1.97 0.67
C ALA A 80 -10.21 3.15 1.58
N ALA A 81 -10.91 3.19 2.72
CA ALA A 81 -10.77 4.24 3.72
C ALA A 81 -9.33 4.30 4.25
N TYR A 82 -8.74 3.13 4.51
CA TYR A 82 -7.34 3.04 4.95
C TYR A 82 -6.36 3.53 3.89
N GLU A 83 -6.50 3.13 2.62
CA GLU A 83 -5.60 3.56 1.54
C GLU A 83 -5.55 5.09 1.43
N VAL A 84 -6.69 5.75 1.58
CA VAL A 84 -6.83 7.21 1.42
C VAL A 84 -6.35 7.96 2.64
N LEU A 85 -6.72 7.50 3.84
CA LEU A 85 -6.38 8.17 5.09
C LEU A 85 -4.93 7.94 5.53
N CYS A 86 -4.25 6.92 4.97
CA CYS A 86 -2.85 6.63 5.26
C CYS A 86 -1.86 7.44 4.41
N ASP A 87 -2.27 7.96 3.25
CA ASP A 87 -1.45 8.83 2.39
C ASP A 87 -1.78 10.30 2.68
N ASP A 88 -0.79 11.07 3.14
CA ASP A 88 -0.98 12.47 3.55
C ASP A 88 -1.54 13.35 2.42
N GLN A 89 -1.16 13.09 1.17
CA GLN A 89 -1.65 13.87 0.02
C GLN A 89 -3.11 13.54 -0.28
N GLU A 90 -3.46 12.26 -0.23
CA GLU A 90 -4.82 11.79 -0.51
C GLU A 90 -5.77 12.14 0.63
N ARG A 91 -5.30 12.12 1.88
CA ARG A 91 -6.02 12.59 3.04
C ARG A 91 -6.33 14.08 2.94
N ALA A 92 -5.34 14.92 2.62
CA ALA A 92 -5.58 16.35 2.44
C ALA A 92 -6.58 16.66 1.31
N TRP A 93 -6.51 15.89 0.21
CA TRP A 93 -7.50 16.00 -0.86
C TRP A 93 -8.89 15.56 -0.39
N TYR A 94 -9.00 14.44 0.33
CA TYR A 94 -10.25 13.97 0.88
C TYR A 94 -10.85 15.00 1.84
N ASP A 95 -10.09 15.50 2.79
CA ASP A 95 -10.56 16.47 3.79
C ASP A 95 -11.08 17.76 3.14
N SER A 96 -10.40 18.25 2.09
CA SER A 96 -10.82 19.46 1.35
C SER A 96 -12.08 19.26 0.50
N HIS A 97 -12.40 18.04 0.09
CA HIS A 97 -13.52 17.73 -0.81
C HIS A 97 -14.62 16.88 -0.17
N ARG A 98 -14.41 16.38 1.05
CA ARG A 98 -15.29 15.47 1.81
C ARG A 98 -16.71 15.96 1.82
N ASP A 99 -16.89 17.22 2.18
CA ASP A 99 -18.20 17.86 2.28
C ASP A 99 -18.95 17.92 0.93
N ALA A 100 -18.23 18.11 -0.17
CA ALA A 100 -18.83 18.10 -1.50
C ALA A 100 -19.25 16.67 -1.92
N ILE A 101 -18.43 15.66 -1.56
CA ILE A 101 -18.72 14.25 -1.80
C ILE A 101 -19.94 13.80 -0.96
N LEU A 102 -19.98 14.19 0.32
CA LEU A 102 -21.01 13.82 1.30
C LEU A 102 -22.32 14.58 1.15
N ARG A 103 -22.35 15.81 0.64
CA ARG A 103 -23.63 16.49 0.38
C ARG A 103 -24.37 15.88 -0.80
N GLY A 104 -23.66 15.35 -1.80
CA GLY A 104 -24.29 14.67 -2.96
C GLY A 104 -25.32 15.53 -3.70
N GLU A 105 -25.29 16.85 -3.50
CA GLU A 105 -26.28 17.84 -3.95
C GLU A 105 -26.26 18.08 -5.47
N THR A 106 -25.47 17.30 -6.20
CA THR A 106 -25.36 17.34 -7.65
C THR A 106 -25.13 15.93 -8.18
N GLU A 107 -26.10 15.03 -8.04
CA GLU A 107 -26.28 14.02 -9.10
C GLU A 107 -26.77 14.74 -10.36
N GLY A 108 -25.92 15.58 -10.93
CA GLY A 108 -26.11 16.08 -12.26
C GLY A 108 -26.17 14.86 -13.18
N ASP A 109 -27.17 14.83 -14.06
CA ASP A 109 -27.49 13.77 -15.02
C ASP A 109 -26.22 13.17 -15.70
N GLN A 110 -25.21 14.03 -15.91
CA GLN A 110 -23.89 13.71 -16.45
C GLN A 110 -23.14 12.59 -15.71
N PHE A 111 -23.09 12.57 -14.37
CA PHE A 111 -22.33 11.53 -13.65
C PHE A 111 -22.99 10.15 -13.76
N ARG A 112 -24.32 10.09 -13.65
CA ARG A 112 -25.10 8.86 -13.85
C ARG A 112 -25.00 8.36 -15.31
N GLN A 113 -24.97 9.29 -16.26
CA GLN A 113 -24.75 9.01 -17.68
C GLN A 113 -23.39 8.32 -17.92
N PHE A 114 -22.30 8.83 -17.33
CA PHE A 114 -20.99 8.17 -17.40
C PHE A 114 -20.97 6.80 -16.72
N LYS A 115 -21.64 6.64 -15.57
CA LYS A 115 -21.70 5.37 -14.84
C LYS A 115 -22.42 4.26 -15.62
N THR A 116 -23.48 4.61 -16.36
CA THR A 116 -24.36 3.61 -16.99
C THR A 116 -24.06 3.38 -18.47
N GLY A 117 -23.39 4.33 -19.16
CA GLY A 117 -23.08 4.25 -20.59
C GLY A 117 -24.30 4.32 -21.52
N LYS A 118 -25.52 4.47 -20.98
CA LYS A 118 -26.78 4.37 -21.72
C LYS A 118 -27.26 5.64 -22.41
N ALA A 119 -26.69 6.79 -22.07
CA ALA A 119 -27.06 8.06 -22.69
C ALA A 119 -25.83 8.68 -23.35
N GLN A 120 -25.97 9.13 -24.60
CA GLN A 120 -24.90 9.82 -25.30
C GLN A 120 -24.79 11.25 -24.75
N PRO A 121 -23.61 11.69 -24.27
CA PRO A 121 -23.47 13.04 -23.72
C PRO A 121 -23.70 14.05 -24.85
N THR A 122 -24.59 15.02 -24.64
CA THR A 122 -24.81 16.09 -25.59
C THR A 122 -23.51 16.89 -25.75
N ASN A 123 -23.05 17.11 -26.99
CA ASN A 123 -21.84 17.88 -27.21
C ASN A 123 -22.05 19.31 -26.68
N PRO A 124 -21.23 19.80 -25.72
CA PRO A 124 -21.40 21.13 -25.19
C PRO A 124 -20.96 22.07 -26.31
N GLY A 125 -21.73 23.11 -26.61
CA GLY A 125 -21.29 24.13 -27.57
C GLY A 125 -19.91 24.68 -27.17
N SER A 126 -19.15 25.21 -28.12
CA SER A 126 -17.75 25.64 -27.96
C SER A 126 -17.47 26.62 -26.79
N ASN A 127 -18.50 27.26 -26.25
CA ASN A 127 -18.42 28.21 -25.12
C ASN A 127 -19.11 27.73 -23.82
N THR A 128 -19.65 26.50 -23.80
CA THR A 128 -20.26 25.95 -22.59
C THR A 128 -19.22 25.25 -21.71
N PRO A 129 -19.35 25.28 -20.36
CA PRO A 129 -18.33 24.73 -19.46
C PRO A 129 -18.03 23.24 -19.64
N GLY A 130 -18.98 22.47 -20.20
CA GLY A 130 -18.88 21.01 -20.34
C GLY A 130 -18.63 20.32 -19.00
N LEU A 131 -17.70 19.37 -18.99
CA LEU A 131 -17.25 18.71 -17.77
C LEU A 131 -16.45 19.69 -16.89
N THR A 132 -16.95 19.95 -15.68
CA THR A 132 -16.34 20.89 -14.73
C THR A 132 -15.42 20.16 -13.73
N PRO A 133 -14.50 20.87 -13.05
CA PRO A 133 -13.72 20.29 -11.96
C PRO A 133 -14.60 19.56 -10.94
N ARG A 134 -15.78 20.12 -10.61
CA ARG A 134 -16.75 19.49 -9.69
C ARG A 134 -17.25 18.13 -10.16
N HIS A 135 -17.47 17.96 -11.47
CA HIS A 135 -17.86 16.67 -12.04
C HIS A 135 -16.70 15.67 -11.97
N LEU A 136 -15.47 16.12 -12.22
CA LEU A 136 -14.26 15.29 -12.16
C LEU A 136 -13.92 14.81 -10.75
N LEU A 137 -14.11 15.66 -9.74
CA LEU A 137 -13.83 15.34 -8.34
C LEU A 137 -14.63 14.13 -7.83
N ARG A 138 -15.76 13.78 -8.46
CA ARG A 138 -16.50 12.57 -8.10
C ARG A 138 -15.80 11.27 -8.57
N PHE A 139 -15.06 11.32 -9.66
CA PHE A 139 -14.28 10.17 -10.15
C PHE A 139 -13.02 9.92 -9.32
N LEU A 140 -12.63 10.89 -8.48
CA LEU A 140 -11.59 10.77 -7.48
C LEU A 140 -12.09 10.08 -6.19
N ASP A 141 -13.35 9.65 -6.14
CA ASP A 141 -13.89 8.87 -5.03
C ASP A 141 -13.39 7.41 -5.08
N PRO A 142 -12.61 6.95 -4.08
CA PRO A 142 -12.12 5.59 -3.98
C PRO A 142 -13.25 4.55 -3.91
N THR A 143 -14.37 4.88 -3.27
CA THR A 143 -15.52 3.97 -3.16
C THR A 143 -16.15 3.72 -4.51
N PHE A 144 -16.15 4.73 -5.38
CA PHE A 144 -16.63 4.61 -6.75
C PHE A 144 -15.78 3.62 -7.54
N ILE A 145 -14.45 3.76 -7.52
CA ILE A 145 -13.55 2.83 -8.23
C ILE A 145 -13.73 1.39 -7.75
N LEU A 146 -13.83 1.17 -6.44
CA LEU A 146 -14.00 -0.17 -5.88
C LEU A 146 -15.36 -0.80 -6.19
N SER A 147 -16.38 0.02 -6.46
CA SER A 147 -17.69 -0.49 -6.90
C SER A 147 -17.70 -0.98 -8.35
N LEU A 148 -16.69 -0.60 -9.15
CA LEU A 148 -16.62 -0.97 -10.57
C LEU A 148 -15.95 -2.33 -10.73
N PRO A 149 -16.50 -3.22 -11.58
CA PRO A 149 -15.80 -4.43 -11.99
C PRO A 149 -14.46 -4.07 -12.63
N SER A 150 -13.35 -4.52 -12.05
CA SER A 150 -11.99 -4.21 -12.51
C SER A 150 -11.26 -5.40 -13.14
N THR A 151 -11.77 -6.62 -12.94
CA THR A 151 -11.20 -7.88 -13.47
C THR A 151 -12.28 -8.74 -14.12
N GLY A 152 -11.89 -9.52 -15.12
CA GLY A 152 -12.78 -10.45 -15.82
C GLY A 152 -13.63 -9.78 -16.93
N PRO A 153 -14.61 -10.50 -17.50
CA PRO A 153 -15.33 -10.06 -18.71
C PRO A 153 -16.11 -8.75 -18.54
N LYS A 154 -16.51 -8.43 -17.30
CA LYS A 154 -17.26 -7.21 -16.97
C LYS A 154 -16.36 -5.99 -16.81
N ALA A 155 -15.03 -6.14 -16.78
CA ALA A 155 -14.11 -5.02 -16.59
C ALA A 155 -14.11 -4.04 -17.78
N ASP A 156 -14.23 -4.57 -18.99
CA ASP A 156 -14.30 -3.81 -20.24
C ASP A 156 -15.74 -3.40 -20.62
N SER A 157 -16.74 -3.90 -19.89
CA SER A 157 -18.14 -3.55 -20.12
C SER A 157 -18.39 -2.06 -19.87
N ASP A 158 -19.51 -1.53 -20.36
CA ASP A 158 -19.80 -0.11 -20.22
C ASP A 158 -19.89 0.34 -18.75
N ALA A 159 -20.34 -0.51 -17.85
CA ALA A 159 -20.36 -0.21 -16.40
C ALA A 159 -19.08 -0.68 -15.67
N GLY A 160 -18.09 -1.20 -16.40
CA GLY A 160 -16.81 -1.65 -15.89
C GLY A 160 -15.81 -0.51 -15.70
N PHE A 161 -14.73 -0.79 -14.96
CA PHE A 161 -13.65 0.17 -14.70
C PHE A 161 -13.10 0.76 -16.00
N PHE A 162 -12.70 -0.07 -16.96
CA PHE A 162 -12.09 0.39 -18.21
C PHE A 162 -13.11 1.10 -19.10
N GLY A 163 -14.36 0.64 -19.15
CA GLY A 163 -15.42 1.29 -19.92
C GLY A 163 -15.74 2.70 -19.44
N VAL A 164 -15.91 2.89 -18.13
CA VAL A 164 -16.22 4.20 -17.54
C VAL A 164 -15.08 5.20 -17.77
N PHE A 165 -13.84 4.83 -17.46
CA PHE A 165 -12.70 5.74 -17.59
C PHE A 165 -12.34 6.02 -19.04
N ARG A 166 -12.46 5.03 -19.94
CA ARG A 166 -12.29 5.25 -21.38
C ARG A 166 -13.25 6.31 -21.90
N ARG A 167 -14.56 6.20 -21.62
CA ARG A 167 -15.54 7.21 -22.04
C ARG A 167 -15.28 8.57 -21.42
N LEU A 168 -14.85 8.62 -20.16
CA LEU A 168 -14.50 9.87 -19.49
C LEU A 168 -13.35 10.59 -20.21
N PHE A 169 -12.26 9.89 -20.51
CA PHE A 169 -11.09 10.47 -21.17
C PHE A 169 -11.31 10.76 -22.66
N GLU A 170 -12.05 9.92 -23.37
CA GLU A 170 -12.49 10.20 -24.75
C GLU A 170 -13.34 11.47 -24.78
N ARG A 171 -14.26 11.63 -23.82
CA ARG A 171 -15.05 12.83 -23.70
C ARG A 171 -14.22 14.07 -23.38
N LEU A 172 -13.30 13.96 -22.42
CA LEU A 172 -12.40 15.06 -22.08
C LEU A 172 -11.61 15.52 -23.32
N TYR A 173 -11.15 14.57 -24.11
CA TYR A 173 -10.45 14.83 -25.37
C TYR A 173 -11.36 15.51 -26.40
N GLU A 174 -12.58 15.00 -26.62
CA GLU A 174 -13.55 15.60 -27.56
C GLU A 174 -13.92 17.03 -27.18
N GLU A 175 -14.18 17.29 -25.89
CA GLU A 175 -14.51 18.63 -25.41
C GLU A 175 -13.37 19.63 -25.61
N ASP A 176 -12.13 19.19 -25.43
CA ASP A 176 -10.94 20.01 -25.67
C ASP A 176 -10.59 20.15 -27.15
N TYR A 177 -10.92 19.14 -27.96
CA TYR A 177 -10.76 19.19 -29.41
C TYR A 177 -11.71 20.23 -30.02
N ALA A 178 -12.97 20.20 -29.58
CA ALA A 178 -14.03 21.11 -30.01
C ALA A 178 -13.94 22.52 -29.38
N ALA A 179 -13.14 22.68 -28.34
CA ALA A 179 -12.99 23.96 -27.64
C ALA A 179 -12.41 25.05 -28.55
N ALA A 180 -13.07 26.21 -28.55
CA ALA A 180 -12.53 27.42 -29.16
C ALA A 180 -11.61 28.15 -28.18
N SER A 181 -10.55 28.77 -28.70
CA SER A 181 -9.70 29.66 -27.90
C SER A 181 -10.45 30.95 -27.56
N TYR A 182 -10.06 31.59 -26.44
CA TYR A 182 -10.67 32.86 -26.05
C TYR A 182 -10.39 33.93 -27.12
N PRO A 183 -11.38 34.78 -27.51
CA PRO A 183 -11.16 35.82 -28.50
C PRO A 183 -9.97 36.73 -28.16
N GLY A 184 -8.97 36.78 -29.03
CA GLY A 184 -7.75 37.57 -28.84
C GLY A 184 -6.62 36.88 -28.06
N GLU A 185 -6.81 35.65 -27.59
CA GLU A 185 -5.72 34.80 -27.08
C GLU A 185 -5.16 33.90 -28.20
N ALA A 186 -3.86 33.59 -28.16
CA ALA A 186 -3.25 32.64 -29.08
C ALA A 186 -3.84 31.24 -28.86
N ALA A 187 -4.07 30.51 -29.96
CA ALA A 187 -4.61 29.16 -29.87
C ALA A 187 -3.58 28.20 -29.28
N THR A 188 -3.99 27.44 -28.26
CA THR A 188 -3.16 26.37 -27.71
C THR A 188 -3.03 25.25 -28.76
N PRO A 189 -1.80 24.79 -29.08
CA PRO A 189 -1.59 23.71 -30.03
C PRO A 189 -2.38 22.46 -29.65
N HIS A 190 -2.92 21.78 -30.65
CA HIS A 190 -3.60 20.51 -30.43
C HIS A 190 -2.58 19.42 -30.10
N VAL A 191 -2.81 18.70 -28.99
CA VAL A 191 -2.04 17.51 -28.59
C VAL A 191 -2.96 16.30 -28.74
N SER A 192 -2.51 15.28 -29.47
CA SER A 192 -3.23 14.01 -29.57
C SER A 192 -3.06 13.24 -28.28
N TYR A 193 -4.17 12.92 -27.60
CA TYR A 193 -4.15 12.12 -26.39
C TYR A 193 -4.56 10.68 -26.69
N PRO A 194 -3.81 9.68 -26.19
CA PRO A 194 -4.16 8.28 -26.33
C PRO A 194 -5.43 7.93 -25.55
N SER A 195 -6.14 6.89 -26.01
CA SER A 195 -7.25 6.29 -25.28
C SER A 195 -6.75 5.49 -24.06
N PHE A 196 -7.61 5.32 -23.06
CA PHE A 196 -7.32 4.59 -21.82
C PHE A 196 -7.00 3.09 -22.04
N GLY A 197 -7.45 2.55 -23.16
CA GLY A 197 -7.30 1.14 -23.52
C GLY A 197 -8.29 0.23 -22.79
N TYR A 198 -7.94 -1.05 -22.72
CA TYR A 198 -8.77 -2.14 -22.19
C TYR A 198 -8.02 -2.89 -21.08
N SER A 199 -8.71 -3.83 -20.43
CA SER A 199 -8.13 -4.66 -19.37
C SER A 199 -6.94 -5.51 -19.83
N HIS A 200 -6.92 -5.88 -21.11
CA HIS A 200 -5.86 -6.69 -21.72
C HIS A 200 -4.72 -5.87 -22.32
N THR A 201 -4.82 -4.53 -22.33
CA THR A 201 -3.72 -3.67 -22.79
C THR A 201 -2.55 -3.81 -21.82
N PRO A 202 -1.33 -4.18 -22.28
CA PRO A 202 -0.20 -4.33 -21.39
C PRO A 202 0.24 -2.99 -20.81
N TRP A 203 0.86 -3.03 -19.63
CA TRP A 203 1.39 -1.83 -18.98
C TRP A 203 2.50 -1.19 -19.82
N ALA A 204 3.48 -2.01 -20.22
CA ALA A 204 4.56 -1.67 -21.14
C ALA A 204 4.78 -2.88 -22.06
N TYR A 205 5.03 -2.64 -23.34
CA TYR A 205 5.44 -3.69 -24.26
C TYR A 205 6.89 -4.09 -23.98
N SER A 206 7.21 -5.37 -24.17
CA SER A 206 8.61 -5.80 -24.20
C SER A 206 9.31 -5.24 -25.45
N ARG A 207 10.64 -5.14 -25.41
CA ARG A 207 11.44 -4.65 -26.55
C ARG A 207 11.26 -5.47 -27.83
N ALA A 208 10.83 -6.73 -27.72
CA ALA A 208 10.50 -7.59 -28.85
C ALA A 208 9.08 -7.34 -29.40
N GLU A 209 8.11 -7.04 -28.54
CA GLU A 209 6.73 -6.72 -28.91
C GLU A 209 6.55 -5.29 -29.41
N GLU A 210 7.43 -4.35 -29.01
CA GLU A 210 7.46 -2.96 -29.47
C GLU A 210 7.53 -2.84 -31.00
N VAL A 211 8.16 -3.81 -31.68
CA VAL A 211 8.28 -3.84 -33.15
C VAL A 211 6.96 -4.24 -33.83
N VAL A 212 6.15 -5.07 -33.17
CA VAL A 212 4.84 -5.52 -33.68
C VAL A 212 3.73 -4.54 -33.30
N ALA A 213 3.88 -3.88 -32.16
CA ALA A 213 2.93 -2.94 -31.56
C ALA A 213 3.11 -1.49 -32.02
N ALA A 214 3.76 -1.21 -33.16
CA ALA A 214 4.00 0.16 -33.64
C ALA A 214 2.73 1.05 -33.76
N ASN A 215 1.54 0.43 -33.81
CA ASN A 215 0.23 1.10 -33.79
C ASN A 215 -0.60 0.84 -32.52
N SER A 216 -0.10 0.08 -31.55
CA SER A 216 -0.80 -0.24 -30.30
C SER A 216 -0.13 0.50 -29.13
N MET A 217 -0.89 1.37 -28.47
CA MET A 217 -0.34 2.20 -27.39
C MET A 217 -0.38 1.46 -26.05
N ALA A 218 0.73 1.51 -25.32
CA ALA A 218 0.82 0.92 -23.99
C ALA A 218 0.05 1.77 -22.96
N ALA A 219 -0.41 1.15 -21.88
CA ALA A 219 -1.06 1.91 -20.80
C ALA A 219 -0.10 2.94 -20.19
N ARG A 220 1.22 2.67 -20.14
CA ARG A 220 2.23 3.65 -19.70
C ARG A 220 2.19 4.94 -20.50
N ASP A 221 2.09 4.84 -21.83
CA ASP A 221 2.13 6.01 -22.71
C ASP A 221 0.86 6.86 -22.55
N PHE A 222 -0.27 6.22 -22.23
CA PHE A 222 -1.47 6.92 -21.77
C PHE A 222 -1.19 7.79 -20.54
N TYR A 223 -0.67 7.20 -19.47
CA TYR A 223 -0.39 7.95 -18.24
C TYR A 223 0.66 9.04 -18.46
N GLN A 224 1.65 8.82 -19.33
CA GLN A 224 2.65 9.81 -19.67
C GLN A 224 2.03 11.02 -20.38
N ALA A 225 1.22 10.80 -21.43
CA ALA A 225 0.56 11.88 -22.15
C ALA A 225 -0.41 12.67 -21.27
N TRP A 226 -1.26 11.97 -20.51
CA TRP A 226 -2.28 12.59 -19.67
C TRP A 226 -1.73 13.23 -18.39
N SER A 227 -0.55 12.82 -17.91
CA SER A 227 0.13 13.51 -16.79
C SER A 227 0.56 14.94 -17.15
N GLY A 228 0.83 15.20 -18.43
CA GLY A 228 1.18 16.51 -18.98
C GLY A 228 -0.03 17.32 -19.46
N TYR A 229 -1.26 16.87 -19.18
CA TYR A 229 -2.47 17.43 -19.80
C TYR A 229 -2.59 18.95 -19.63
N THR A 230 -2.95 19.62 -20.72
CA THR A 230 -3.23 21.05 -20.79
C THR A 230 -4.49 21.30 -21.59
N THR A 231 -5.46 21.98 -20.98
CA THR A 231 -6.73 22.28 -21.63
C THR A 231 -6.64 23.35 -22.71
N ARG A 232 -7.44 23.18 -23.77
CA ARG A 232 -7.65 24.17 -24.84
C ARG A 232 -8.89 25.04 -24.63
N LYS A 233 -9.69 24.75 -23.59
CA LYS A 233 -10.90 25.51 -23.24
C LYS A 233 -10.59 26.98 -22.98
N SER A 234 -11.46 27.86 -23.47
CA SER A 234 -11.30 29.31 -23.29
C SER A 234 -11.50 29.77 -21.85
N PHE A 235 -12.35 29.08 -21.08
CA PHE A 235 -12.84 29.51 -19.76
C PHE A 235 -13.53 30.87 -19.79
N GLY A 236 -14.09 31.31 -20.92
CA GLY A 236 -14.79 32.59 -21.02
C GLY A 236 -15.98 32.73 -20.06
N TRP A 237 -16.60 31.62 -19.65
CA TRP A 237 -17.66 31.60 -18.63
C TRP A 237 -17.19 31.91 -17.20
N LYS A 238 -15.87 31.99 -16.96
CA LYS A 238 -15.29 32.44 -15.68
C LYS A 238 -15.09 33.96 -15.61
N ASP A 239 -15.34 34.68 -16.70
CA ASP A 239 -15.28 36.14 -16.71
C ASP A 239 -16.39 36.70 -15.80
N GLY A 240 -16.00 37.32 -14.68
CA GLY A 240 -16.93 37.93 -13.73
C GLY A 240 -17.36 39.34 -14.14
N TRP A 241 -16.54 40.02 -14.93
CA TRP A 241 -16.75 41.40 -15.36
C TRP A 241 -17.11 41.48 -16.84
N LYS A 242 -18.15 42.25 -17.19
CA LYS A 242 -18.46 42.55 -18.59
C LYS A 242 -17.73 43.81 -19.03
N LEU A 243 -16.84 43.69 -20.02
CA LEU A 243 -16.01 44.80 -20.49
C LEU A 243 -16.78 45.98 -21.09
N SER A 244 -18.04 45.77 -21.49
CA SER A 244 -18.96 46.80 -21.98
C SER A 244 -19.48 47.72 -20.87
N GLU A 245 -19.49 47.25 -19.62
CA GLU A 245 -20.02 47.99 -18.46
C GLU A 245 -18.94 48.86 -17.78
N ALA A 246 -17.73 48.91 -18.35
CA ALA A 246 -16.61 49.66 -17.78
C ALA A 246 -16.82 51.19 -17.91
N PRO A 247 -16.77 51.96 -16.81
CA PRO A 247 -16.95 53.43 -16.85
C PRO A 247 -15.84 54.18 -17.59
N ASP A 248 -14.59 53.71 -17.42
CA ASP A 248 -13.40 54.36 -17.98
C ASP A 248 -12.43 53.32 -18.54
N ARG A 249 -11.55 53.76 -19.46
CA ARG A 249 -10.47 52.92 -20.02
C ARG A 249 -9.59 52.29 -18.93
N ARG A 250 -9.33 53.00 -17.83
CA ARG A 250 -8.54 52.47 -16.70
C ARG A 250 -9.28 51.32 -16.01
N VAL A 251 -10.58 51.49 -15.76
CA VAL A 251 -11.42 50.45 -15.14
C VAL A 251 -11.55 49.25 -16.07
N LYS A 252 -11.73 49.48 -17.38
CA LYS A 252 -11.73 48.42 -18.39
C LYS A 252 -10.47 47.55 -18.34
N LYS A 253 -9.28 48.17 -18.26
CA LYS A 253 -8.01 47.43 -18.12
C LYS A 253 -7.94 46.61 -16.83
N MET A 254 -8.47 47.13 -15.72
CA MET A 254 -8.53 46.39 -14.45
C MET A 254 -9.48 45.19 -14.56
N MET A 255 -10.66 45.38 -15.16
CA MET A 255 -11.64 44.32 -15.43
C MET A 255 -11.07 43.24 -16.35
N GLU A 256 -10.37 43.62 -17.43
CA GLU A 256 -9.69 42.68 -18.33
C GLU A 256 -8.63 41.84 -17.60
N LYS A 257 -7.85 42.48 -16.71
CA LYS A 257 -6.85 41.81 -15.90
C LYS A 257 -7.49 40.82 -14.92
N ASP A 258 -8.57 41.21 -14.27
CA ASP A 258 -9.29 40.35 -13.32
C ASP A 258 -9.96 39.16 -14.02
N ASN A 259 -10.57 39.37 -15.18
CA ASN A 259 -11.11 38.29 -16.01
C ASN A 259 -10.00 37.33 -16.44
N LYS A 260 -8.88 37.85 -16.96
CA LYS A 260 -7.72 37.02 -17.33
C LYS A 260 -7.24 36.18 -16.14
N LYS A 261 -7.14 36.78 -14.94
CA LYS A 261 -6.76 36.08 -13.71
C LYS A 261 -7.78 34.99 -13.36
N ALA A 262 -9.08 35.27 -13.47
CA ALA A 262 -10.14 34.29 -13.22
C ALA A 262 -10.09 33.11 -14.20
N ARG A 263 -9.84 33.38 -15.50
CA ARG A 263 -9.65 32.34 -16.52
C ARG A 263 -8.41 31.49 -16.26
N GLU A 264 -7.28 32.12 -15.94
CA GLU A 264 -6.03 31.42 -15.61
C GLU A 264 -6.17 30.56 -14.36
N ALA A 265 -6.83 31.07 -13.32
CA ALA A 265 -7.15 30.30 -12.12
C ALA A 265 -8.06 29.09 -12.44
N GLY A 266 -9.11 29.29 -13.25
CA GLY A 266 -9.99 28.21 -13.70
C GLY A 266 -9.28 27.15 -14.55
N ARG A 267 -8.40 27.58 -15.48
CA ARG A 267 -7.55 26.68 -16.29
C ARG A 267 -6.61 25.86 -15.40
N LYS A 268 -5.99 26.51 -14.41
CA LYS A 268 -5.09 25.87 -13.46
C LYS A 268 -5.83 24.82 -12.63
N GLU A 269 -6.96 25.19 -12.02
CA GLU A 269 -7.82 24.29 -11.24
C GLU A 269 -8.21 23.06 -12.08
N TYR A 270 -8.71 23.27 -13.30
CA TYR A 270 -9.12 22.18 -14.18
C TYR A 270 -7.98 21.24 -14.56
N ASN A 271 -6.84 21.79 -15.00
CA ASN A 271 -5.67 20.99 -15.35
C ASN A 271 -5.15 20.20 -14.13
N GLU A 272 -5.10 20.82 -12.95
CA GLU A 272 -4.70 20.14 -11.71
C GLU A 272 -5.68 19.02 -11.33
N THR A 273 -6.99 19.23 -11.48
CA THR A 273 -7.97 18.14 -11.23
C THR A 273 -7.79 16.95 -12.17
N ILE A 274 -7.51 17.17 -13.46
CA ILE A 274 -7.28 16.07 -14.41
C ILE A 274 -5.95 15.36 -14.12
N ARG A 275 -4.87 16.10 -13.84
CA ARG A 275 -3.57 15.49 -13.49
C ARG A 275 -3.64 14.73 -12.17
N SER A 276 -4.40 15.24 -11.20
CA SER A 276 -4.71 14.54 -9.95
C SER A 276 -5.50 13.26 -10.22
N LEU A 277 -6.54 13.32 -11.07
CA LEU A 277 -7.31 12.14 -11.50
C LEU A 277 -6.41 11.08 -12.16
N VAL A 278 -5.52 11.48 -13.07
CA VAL A 278 -4.59 10.55 -13.74
C VAL A 278 -3.65 9.89 -12.74
N THR A 279 -3.11 10.67 -11.78
CA THR A 279 -2.24 10.15 -10.73
C THR A 279 -2.96 9.18 -9.79
N PHE A 280 -4.19 9.55 -9.41
CA PHE A 280 -5.09 8.73 -8.60
C PHE A 280 -5.40 7.40 -9.29
N LEU A 281 -5.80 7.44 -10.57
CA LEU A 281 -6.11 6.26 -11.36
C LEU A 281 -4.89 5.35 -11.53
N ARG A 282 -3.71 5.92 -11.77
CA ARG A 282 -2.48 5.14 -11.90
C ARG A 282 -2.26 4.22 -10.70
N LYS A 283 -2.42 4.73 -9.47
CA LYS A 283 -2.26 3.93 -8.24
C LYS A 283 -3.29 2.79 -8.12
N ARG A 284 -4.50 2.95 -8.69
CA ARG A 284 -5.61 1.98 -8.59
C ARG A 284 -5.75 1.05 -9.80
N ASP A 285 -5.10 1.36 -10.92
CA ASP A 285 -5.22 0.58 -12.15
C ASP A 285 -4.75 -0.87 -11.91
N PRO A 286 -5.60 -1.88 -12.21
CA PRO A 286 -5.21 -3.29 -12.11
C PRO A 286 -3.94 -3.63 -12.90
N ARG A 287 -3.73 -2.99 -14.06
CA ARG A 287 -2.55 -3.20 -14.91
C ARG A 287 -1.28 -2.64 -14.26
N TRP A 288 -1.40 -1.49 -13.58
CA TRP A 288 -0.30 -0.91 -12.81
C TRP A 288 0.05 -1.78 -11.60
N LYS A 289 -0.95 -2.23 -10.84
CA LYS A 289 -0.73 -3.11 -9.68
C LYS A 289 -0.07 -4.43 -10.11
N ALA A 290 -0.50 -5.03 -11.22
CA ALA A 290 0.13 -6.22 -11.78
C ALA A 290 1.60 -5.98 -12.17
N HIS A 291 1.90 -4.88 -12.86
CA HIS A 291 3.27 -4.52 -13.21
C HIS A 291 4.14 -4.22 -11.98
N GLN A 292 3.60 -3.52 -10.98
CA GLN A 292 4.29 -3.25 -9.73
C GLN A 292 4.60 -4.55 -8.96
N ALA A 293 3.65 -5.49 -8.91
CA ALA A 293 3.87 -6.79 -8.30
C ALA A 293 4.92 -7.62 -9.06
N ALA A 294 4.89 -7.61 -10.40
CA ALA A 294 5.87 -8.30 -11.23
C ALA A 294 7.29 -7.72 -11.03
N THR A 295 7.43 -6.40 -11.09
CA THR A 295 8.73 -5.72 -10.88
C THR A 295 9.26 -5.88 -9.46
N ALA A 296 8.39 -5.89 -8.44
CA ALA A 296 8.79 -6.19 -7.07
C ALA A 296 9.23 -7.66 -6.89
N GLY A 297 8.54 -8.60 -7.54
CA GLY A 297 8.93 -10.01 -7.58
C GLY A 297 10.30 -10.22 -8.22
N ASP A 298 10.54 -9.62 -9.38
CA ASP A 298 11.83 -9.67 -10.07
C ASP A 298 12.96 -9.03 -9.24
N ALA A 299 12.69 -7.90 -8.60
CA ALA A 299 13.65 -7.23 -7.74
C ALA A 299 14.01 -8.07 -6.50
N SER A 300 13.00 -8.69 -5.86
CA SER A 300 13.21 -9.62 -4.74
C SER A 300 13.98 -10.87 -5.17
N GLY A 301 13.66 -11.42 -6.35
CA GLY A 301 14.38 -12.55 -6.94
C GLY A 301 15.86 -12.22 -7.17
N ARG A 302 16.15 -11.11 -7.87
CA ARG A 302 17.53 -10.64 -8.10
C ARG A 302 18.27 -10.34 -6.81
N ALA A 303 17.60 -9.77 -5.79
CA ALA A 303 18.21 -9.51 -4.49
C ALA A 303 18.57 -10.81 -3.76
N SER A 304 17.68 -11.81 -3.79
CA SER A 304 17.95 -13.13 -3.19
C SER A 304 19.09 -13.88 -3.91
N GLU A 305 19.15 -13.76 -5.24
CA GLU A 305 20.20 -14.36 -6.06
C GLU A 305 21.56 -13.67 -5.84
N ALA A 306 21.57 -12.34 -5.75
CA ALA A 306 22.76 -11.56 -5.42
C ALA A 306 23.27 -11.84 -4.01
N GLU A 307 22.38 -12.02 -3.03
CA GLU A 307 22.72 -12.43 -1.67
C GLU A 307 23.35 -13.82 -1.63
N LEU A 308 22.76 -14.79 -2.35
CA LEU A 308 23.32 -16.14 -2.48
C LEU A 308 24.71 -16.12 -3.14
N ALA A 309 24.88 -15.33 -4.19
CA ALA A 309 26.16 -15.15 -4.87
C ALA A 309 27.22 -14.54 -3.94
N ARG A 310 26.86 -13.53 -3.13
CA ARG A 310 27.77 -12.94 -2.14
C ARG A 310 28.21 -13.96 -1.10
N ARG A 311 27.27 -14.76 -0.56
CA ARG A 311 27.58 -15.83 0.41
C ARG A 311 28.48 -16.91 -0.18
N ARG A 312 28.29 -17.29 -1.45
CA ARG A 312 29.16 -18.24 -2.16
C ARG A 312 30.57 -17.66 -2.35
N ALA A 313 30.68 -16.42 -2.79
CA ALA A 313 31.98 -15.75 -2.96
C ALA A 313 32.74 -15.62 -1.62
N GLU A 314 32.05 -15.30 -0.53
CA GLU A 314 32.66 -15.24 0.80
C GLU A 314 33.15 -16.62 1.27
N ALA A 315 32.34 -17.66 1.07
CA ALA A 315 32.74 -19.03 1.41
C ALA A 315 33.95 -19.50 0.60
N GLU A 316 33.98 -19.21 -0.70
CA GLU A 316 35.15 -19.48 -1.55
C GLU A 316 36.39 -18.70 -1.11
N ALA A 317 36.25 -17.42 -0.75
CA ALA A 317 37.36 -16.62 -0.26
C ALA A 317 37.91 -17.17 1.07
N ARG A 318 37.03 -17.59 1.99
CA ARG A 318 37.43 -18.25 3.25
C ARG A 318 38.16 -19.56 2.99
N ALA A 319 37.64 -20.40 2.08
CA ALA A 319 38.27 -21.66 1.71
C ALA A 319 39.65 -21.44 1.06
N ARG A 320 39.79 -20.42 0.20
CA ARG A 320 41.10 -20.06 -0.38
C ARG A 320 42.08 -19.59 0.69
N ALA A 321 41.66 -18.72 1.61
CA ALA A 321 42.51 -18.25 2.71
C ALA A 321 42.91 -19.41 3.66
N GLU A 322 42.01 -20.36 3.90
CA GLU A 322 42.32 -21.56 4.68
C GLU A 322 43.31 -22.48 3.96
N ALA A 323 43.13 -22.71 2.65
CA ALA A 323 44.07 -23.47 1.84
C ALA A 323 45.46 -22.79 1.79
N GLU A 324 45.52 -21.47 1.70
CA GLU A 324 46.77 -20.71 1.75
C GLU A 324 47.44 -20.82 3.12
N ARG A 325 46.68 -20.71 4.22
CA ARG A 325 47.22 -20.94 5.58
C ARG A 325 47.73 -22.37 5.78
N ALA A 326 47.01 -23.36 5.26
CA ALA A 326 47.42 -24.77 5.31
C ALA A 326 48.68 -25.01 4.47
N ALA A 327 48.78 -24.39 3.29
CA ALA A 327 49.98 -24.47 2.45
C ALA A 327 51.19 -23.73 3.06
N ALA A 328 50.95 -22.64 3.78
CA ALA A 328 51.97 -21.89 4.52
C ALA A 328 52.34 -22.54 5.87
N TYR A 329 51.66 -23.61 6.27
CA TYR A 329 51.96 -24.33 7.50
C TYR A 329 53.34 -24.98 7.40
N VAL A 330 54.26 -24.53 8.24
CA VAL A 330 55.57 -25.15 8.42
C VAL A 330 55.54 -25.84 9.78
N PRO A 331 55.63 -27.18 9.84
CA PRO A 331 55.67 -27.92 11.10
C PRO A 331 56.79 -27.39 11.99
N GLN A 332 56.49 -27.19 13.27
CA GLN A 332 57.48 -26.70 14.23
C GLN A 332 58.53 -27.77 14.54
N ASP A 333 59.73 -27.38 14.98
CA ASP A 333 60.86 -28.30 15.10
C ASP A 333 60.64 -29.45 16.11
N TRP A 334 59.74 -29.28 17.08
CA TRP A 334 59.32 -30.36 17.99
C TRP A 334 58.28 -31.31 17.40
N GLU A 335 57.56 -30.92 16.34
CA GLU A 335 56.68 -31.79 15.53
C GLU A 335 57.48 -32.60 14.49
N ARG A 336 58.66 -32.10 14.11
CA ARG A 336 59.58 -32.76 13.16
C ARG A 336 60.41 -33.86 13.80
N GLN A 337 60.05 -34.34 15.00
CA GLN A 337 60.71 -35.51 15.56
C GLN A 337 60.60 -36.62 14.52
N ALA A 338 61.76 -37.07 14.02
CA ALA A 338 61.83 -38.30 13.25
C ALA A 338 61.03 -39.35 14.03
N PRO A 339 60.24 -40.22 13.37
CA PRO A 339 59.63 -41.34 14.06
C PRO A 339 60.74 -41.96 14.89
N VAL A 340 60.65 -41.78 16.21
CA VAL A 340 61.54 -42.51 17.09
C VAL A 340 61.10 -43.93 16.80
N GLU A 341 61.97 -44.73 16.19
CA GLU A 341 61.86 -46.17 16.34
C GLU A 341 61.94 -46.36 17.85
N ILE A 342 60.77 -46.38 18.48
CA ILE A 342 60.62 -46.85 19.84
C ILE A 342 61.05 -48.29 19.70
N ASP A 343 62.33 -48.54 19.98
CA ASP A 343 62.85 -49.88 20.12
C ASP A 343 61.88 -50.58 21.06
N SER A 344 61.24 -51.63 20.56
CA SER A 344 60.10 -52.30 21.17
C SER A 344 60.51 -53.14 22.38
N GLU A 345 61.36 -52.57 23.25
CA GLU A 345 61.81 -53.13 24.52
C GLU A 345 61.32 -52.33 25.74
N PHE A 346 60.51 -51.29 25.53
CA PHE A 346 59.53 -50.90 26.54
C PHE A 346 58.23 -51.66 26.25
N GLU A 347 58.20 -52.94 26.63
CA GLU A 347 56.96 -53.66 26.92
C GLU A 347 56.24 -52.93 28.08
N SER A 348 55.63 -51.78 27.79
CA SER A 348 54.37 -51.48 28.45
C SER A 348 53.38 -52.39 27.76
N GLU A 349 53.01 -53.46 28.47
CA GLU A 349 51.86 -54.30 28.23
C GLU A 349 50.68 -53.42 27.80
N ALA A 350 50.53 -53.22 26.48
CA ALA A 350 49.28 -52.81 25.87
C ALA A 350 48.41 -54.07 25.85
N GLU A 351 48.07 -54.49 27.07
CA GLU A 351 47.08 -55.50 27.37
C GLU A 351 45.72 -54.87 27.05
N ASP A 352 45.02 -55.55 26.16
CA ASP A 352 43.58 -55.50 25.92
C ASP A 352 43.01 -54.24 25.26
N GLY A 353 42.57 -54.45 24.01
CA GLY A 353 41.85 -53.46 23.21
C GLY A 353 40.63 -52.89 23.91
N GLU A 354 40.33 -51.64 23.56
CA GLU A 354 39.14 -50.85 23.89
C GLU A 354 38.00 -51.69 24.50
N GLN A 355 38.13 -51.96 25.79
CA GLN A 355 37.08 -52.54 26.59
C GLN A 355 36.26 -51.33 27.01
N ASP A 356 35.13 -51.09 26.34
CA ASP A 356 34.18 -50.04 26.73
C ASP A 356 33.79 -50.27 28.21
N ASP A 357 34.46 -49.58 29.12
CA ASP A 357 34.17 -49.63 30.54
C ASP A 357 32.84 -48.92 30.77
N TRP A 358 31.78 -49.68 31.05
CA TRP A 358 30.45 -49.12 31.30
C TRP A 358 30.37 -48.69 32.76
N ASP A 359 30.45 -47.39 33.03
CA ASP A 359 30.32 -46.84 34.37
C ASP A 359 28.91 -46.31 34.66
N CYS A 360 28.54 -46.30 35.94
CA CYS A 360 27.27 -45.79 36.41
C CYS A 360 27.49 -44.71 37.47
N VAL A 361 27.42 -43.44 37.06
CA VAL A 361 27.60 -42.25 37.93
C VAL A 361 26.62 -42.18 39.09
N ALA A 362 25.42 -42.77 38.96
CA ALA A 362 24.44 -42.75 40.06
C ALA A 362 24.76 -43.78 41.16
N CYS A 363 25.60 -44.78 40.90
CA CYS A 363 25.87 -45.88 41.81
C CYS A 363 27.37 -46.15 42.04
N ASP A 364 28.24 -45.36 41.40
CA ASP A 364 29.70 -45.50 41.35
C ASP A 364 30.16 -46.94 41.12
N LYS A 365 29.62 -47.57 40.06
CA LYS A 365 29.93 -48.96 39.68
C LYS A 365 30.35 -49.03 38.22
N GLN A 366 31.44 -49.75 37.98
CA GLN A 366 31.94 -50.08 36.65
C GLN A 366 31.56 -51.50 36.26
N PHE A 367 31.23 -51.70 34.99
CA PHE A 367 30.77 -52.96 34.42
C PHE A 367 31.57 -53.27 33.16
N LYS A 368 32.20 -54.45 33.15
CA LYS A 368 33.01 -54.92 32.01
C LYS A 368 32.19 -55.41 30.81
N THR A 369 30.88 -55.52 30.95
CA THR A 369 29.98 -55.97 29.88
C THR A 369 28.71 -55.15 29.86
N ARG A 370 28.25 -54.81 28.65
CA ARG A 370 27.00 -54.08 28.43
C ARG A 370 25.79 -54.76 29.05
N ALA A 371 25.71 -56.09 28.97
CA ALA A 371 24.58 -56.85 29.53
C ALA A 371 24.49 -56.74 31.07
N ALA A 372 25.62 -56.66 31.77
CA ALA A 372 25.64 -56.46 33.21
C ALA A 372 25.19 -55.04 33.59
N TRP A 373 25.60 -54.04 32.81
CA TRP A 373 25.19 -52.64 32.96
C TRP A 373 23.67 -52.46 32.76
N GLU A 374 23.09 -53.07 31.71
CA GLU A 374 21.64 -53.00 31.44
C GLU A 374 20.80 -53.65 32.55
N ASN A 375 21.30 -54.74 33.16
CA ASN A 375 20.62 -55.35 34.31
C ASN A 375 20.75 -54.48 35.57
N HIS A 376 21.89 -53.82 35.76
CA HIS A 376 22.08 -52.86 36.84
C HIS A 376 21.10 -51.67 36.71
N GLU A 377 20.92 -51.13 35.50
CA GLU A 377 20.01 -50.02 35.21
C GLU A 377 18.55 -50.37 35.59
N ARG A 378 18.15 -51.62 35.39
CA ARG A 378 16.81 -52.12 35.75
C ARG A 378 16.65 -52.44 37.23
N SER A 379 17.73 -52.52 38.00
CA SER A 379 17.68 -52.82 39.43
C SER A 379 16.91 -51.75 40.19
N LYS A 380 16.13 -52.18 41.21
CA LYS A 380 15.40 -51.25 42.08
C LYS A 380 16.34 -50.28 42.79
N LYS A 381 17.54 -50.74 43.19
CA LYS A 381 18.55 -49.94 43.88
C LYS A 381 19.09 -48.81 43.01
N HIS A 382 19.44 -49.10 41.75
CA HIS A 382 19.89 -48.09 40.80
C HIS A 382 18.82 -47.02 40.56
N ARG A 383 17.58 -47.44 40.31
CA ARG A 383 16.46 -46.50 40.11
C ARG A 383 16.18 -45.62 41.33
N THR A 384 16.43 -46.11 42.55
CA THR A 384 16.29 -45.29 43.77
C THR A 384 17.40 -44.25 43.88
N GLU A 385 18.64 -44.64 43.61
CA GLU A 385 19.78 -43.71 43.62
C GLU A 385 19.69 -42.66 42.52
N VAL A 386 19.27 -43.03 41.30
CA VAL A 386 19.00 -42.06 40.21
C VAL A 386 17.91 -41.06 40.61
N ALA A 387 16.87 -41.51 41.31
CA ALA A 387 15.81 -40.62 41.79
C ALA A 387 16.31 -39.67 42.90
N ARG A 388 17.21 -40.14 43.78
CA ARG A 388 17.90 -39.31 44.79
C ARG A 388 18.75 -38.23 44.12
N LEU A 389 19.61 -38.63 43.17
CA LEU A 389 20.50 -37.72 42.45
C LEU A 389 19.72 -36.67 41.65
N LYS A 390 18.64 -37.06 40.96
CA LYS A 390 17.75 -36.11 40.26
C LYS A 390 17.11 -35.08 41.18
N ARG A 391 16.76 -35.47 42.41
CA ARG A 391 16.19 -34.54 43.40
C ARG A 391 17.25 -33.54 43.89
N GLU A 392 18.48 -34.02 44.09
CA GLU A 392 19.61 -33.20 44.52
C GLU A 392 20.01 -32.19 43.44
N MET A 393 20.11 -32.62 42.17
CA MET A 393 20.38 -31.72 41.05
C MET A 393 19.29 -30.65 40.89
N ARG A 394 18.00 -31.01 41.00
CA ARG A 394 16.91 -30.00 40.97
C ARG A 394 16.99 -29.00 42.12
N LYS A 395 17.51 -29.41 43.28
CA LYS A 395 17.72 -28.51 44.43
C LYS A 395 18.89 -27.57 44.15
N GLN A 396 20.00 -28.09 43.61
CA GLN A 396 21.17 -27.29 43.21
C GLN A 396 20.84 -26.31 42.07
N ASP A 397 20.09 -26.73 41.05
CA ASP A 397 19.66 -25.82 39.97
C ASP A 397 18.81 -24.67 40.49
N LYS A 398 17.94 -24.93 41.48
CA LYS A 398 17.14 -23.89 42.13
C LYS A 398 18.00 -22.95 42.97
N GLU A 399 19.07 -23.45 43.58
CA GLU A 399 20.04 -22.67 44.36
C GLU A 399 20.94 -21.82 43.45
N LEU A 400 21.29 -22.34 42.27
CA LEU A 400 22.11 -21.69 41.26
C LEU A 400 21.31 -20.82 40.28
N GLY A 401 19.98 -20.79 40.37
CA GLY A 401 19.11 -19.97 39.52
C GLY A 401 19.05 -20.43 38.05
N LEU A 402 19.31 -21.71 37.79
CA LEU A 402 19.40 -22.29 36.44
C LEU A 402 18.10 -22.94 35.93
N ASN A 403 16.97 -22.81 36.65
CA ASN A 403 15.65 -23.33 36.25
C ASN A 403 14.49 -22.39 36.58
#